data_AF-A0A832R8J3-F1
#
_entry.id   AF-A0A832R8J3-F1
#
_cell.length_a   1.000
_cell.length_b   1.000
_cell.length_c   1.000
_cell.angle_alpha   90.00
_cell.angle_beta   90.00
_cell.angle_gamma   90.00
#
_symmetry.space_group_name_H-M   'P 1'
#
loop_
_entity.id
_entity.type
_entity.pdbx_description
1 polymer ?
#
loop_
_entity_poly.entity_id
_entity_poly.type
_entity_poly.pdbx_seq_one_letter_code
_entity_poly.pdbx_strand_id
1 'polypeptide(L)' 'MRFDLQLKIRSNKYYQSYIREVPIWYKYLNRHPEWFPEFEYQAKQRYKITLSHRINGLRERIDFLLKLLSIAN' A
#
# COMPACT_ATOMS: atom_id res chain seq x y z
N MET A 1 -1.05 3.66 -19.73
CA MET A 1 -1.16 3.93 -18.28
C MET A 1 -0.14 5.00 -18.00
N ARG A 2 -0.56 6.09 -17.38
CA ARG A 2 0.31 7.24 -17.14
C ARG A 2 1.52 6.86 -16.29
N PHE A 3 2.65 7.51 -16.53
CA PHE A 3 3.91 7.23 -15.84
C PHE A 3 3.81 7.42 -14.33
N ASP A 4 3.08 8.45 -13.86
CA ASP A 4 2.87 8.69 -12.44
C ASP A 4 2.13 7.54 -11.73
N LEU A 5 1.17 6.89 -12.42
CA LEU A 5 0.49 5.71 -11.88
C LEU A 5 1.41 4.50 -11.83
N GLN A 6 2.26 4.32 -12.85
CA GLN A 6 3.28 3.27 -12.83
C GLN A 6 4.24 3.44 -11.67
N LEU A 7 4.69 4.68 -11.38
CA LEU A 7 5.52 4.98 -10.22
C LEU A 7 4.79 4.66 -8.90
N LYS A 8 3.51 5.06 -8.76
CA LYS A 8 2.70 4.74 -7.57
C LYS A 8 2.50 3.23 -7.37
N ILE A 9 2.31 2.48 -8.44
CA ILE A 9 2.18 1.02 -8.38
C ILE A 9 3.52 0.41 -8.00
N ARG A 10 4.61 0.84 -8.62
CA ARG A 10 5.97 0.32 -8.35
C ARG A 10 6.46 0.67 -6.95
N SER A 11 6.01 1.78 -6.35
CA SER A 11 6.40 2.14 -4.98
C SER A 11 5.69 1.34 -3.88
N ASN A 12 4.65 0.57 -4.21
CA ASN A 12 3.89 -0.20 -3.24
C ASN A 12 3.80 -1.68 -3.63
N LYS A 13 4.47 -2.56 -2.87
CA LYS A 13 4.48 -4.02 -3.11
C LYS A 13 3.07 -4.63 -3.21
N TYR A 14 2.10 -4.10 -2.48
CA TYR A 14 0.72 -4.59 -2.52
C TYR A 14 0.02 -4.20 -3.82
N TYR A 15 0.27 -2.99 -4.33
CA TYR A 15 -0.28 -2.58 -5.63
C TYR A 15 0.36 -3.37 -6.76
N GLN A 16 1.66 -3.63 -6.68
CA GLN A 16 2.34 -4.51 -7.64
C GLN A 16 1.77 -5.93 -7.63
N SER A 17 1.53 -6.52 -6.46
CA SER A 17 0.95 -7.86 -6.36
C SER A 17 -0.50 -7.85 -6.86
N TYR A 18 -1.31 -6.87 -6.45
CA TYR A 18 -2.72 -6.78 -6.85
C TYR A 18 -2.88 -6.67 -8.37
N ILE A 19 -2.11 -5.80 -9.03
CA ILE A 19 -2.24 -5.61 -10.48
C ILE A 19 -1.76 -6.84 -11.28
N ARG A 20 -0.87 -7.67 -10.71
CA ARG A 20 -0.47 -8.96 -11.30
C ARG A 20 -1.54 -10.04 -11.10
N GLU A 21 -2.18 -10.06 -9.93
CA GLU A 21 -3.28 -10.99 -9.62
C GLU A 21 -4.56 -10.66 -10.40
N VAL A 22 -4.83 -9.36 -10.62
CA VAL A 22 -6.05 -8.86 -11.26
C VAL A 22 -5.67 -8.02 -12.50
N PRO A 23 -5.19 -8.66 -13.59
CA PRO A 23 -4.55 -7.98 -14.72
C PRO A 23 -5.49 -7.11 -15.56
N ILE A 24 -6.82 -7.23 -15.39
CA ILE A 24 -7.79 -6.32 -16.01
C ILE A 24 -7.51 -4.86 -15.66
N TRP A 25 -6.93 -4.60 -14.48
CA TRP A 25 -6.53 -3.28 -14.06
C TRP A 25 -5.44 -2.64 -14.93
N TYR A 26 -4.57 -3.42 -15.59
CA TYR A 26 -3.67 -2.85 -16.61
C TYR A 26 -4.46 -2.21 -17.75
N LYS A 27 -5.52 -2.85 -18.23
CA LYS A 27 -6.36 -2.32 -19.31
C LYS A 27 -7.16 -1.10 -18.84
N TYR A 28 -7.75 -1.18 -17.65
CA TYR A 28 -8.51 -0.06 -17.09
C TYR A 28 -7.63 1.16 -16.84
N LEU A 29 -6.49 1.03 -16.16
CA LEU A 29 -5.60 2.18 -15.90
C LEU A 29 -4.86 2.65 -17.16
N ASN A 30 -4.80 1.84 -18.22
CA ASN A 30 -4.34 2.28 -19.54
C ASN A 30 -5.33 3.21 -20.22
N ARG A 31 -6.65 2.95 -20.10
CA ARG A 31 -7.73 3.69 -20.78
C ARG A 31 -8.30 4.83 -19.92
N HIS A 32 -8.42 4.57 -18.63
CA HIS A 32 -9.09 5.38 -17.61
C HIS A 32 -8.16 5.53 -16.39
N PRO A 33 -7.09 6.34 -16.50
CA PRO A 33 -6.19 6.59 -15.37
C PRO A 33 -6.91 7.16 -14.12
N GLU A 34 -8.05 7.82 -14.31
CA GLU A 34 -8.94 8.32 -13.25
C GLU A 34 -9.54 7.22 -12.37
N TRP A 35 -9.49 5.95 -12.78
CA TRP A 35 -9.95 4.82 -11.96
C TRP A 35 -8.90 4.32 -10.95
N PHE A 36 -7.74 4.99 -10.86
CA PHE A 36 -6.73 4.63 -9.88
C PHE A 36 -7.22 4.61 -8.40
N PRO A 37 -8.11 5.53 -7.95
CA PRO A 37 -8.68 5.46 -6.60
C PRO A 37 -9.46 4.17 -6.34
N GLU A 38 -10.20 3.68 -7.34
CA GLU A 38 -10.95 2.41 -7.23
C GLU A 38 -9.99 1.21 -7.19
N PHE A 39 -8.97 1.21 -8.06
CA PHE A 39 -7.88 0.22 -7.99
C PHE A 39 -7.26 0.17 -6.59
N GLU A 40 -6.94 1.35 -6.04
CA GLU A 40 -6.33 1.46 -4.73
C GLU A 40 -7.27 0.93 -3.62
N TYR A 41 -8.55 1.28 -3.68
CA TYR A 41 -9.55 0.80 -2.75
C TYR A 41 -9.62 -0.73 -2.77
N GLN A 42 -9.77 -1.35 -3.94
CA GLN A 42 -9.85 -2.80 -4.06
C GLN A 42 -8.57 -3.51 -3.64
N ALA A 43 -7.39 -2.95 -3.97
CA ALA A 43 -6.11 -3.48 -3.52
C ALA A 43 -6.00 -3.48 -1.99
N LYS A 44 -6.44 -2.40 -1.33
CA LYS A 44 -6.44 -2.29 0.14
C LYS A 44 -7.40 -3.29 0.78
N GLN A 45 -8.59 -3.48 0.20
CA GLN A 45 -9.58 -4.47 0.66
C GLN A 45 -9.04 -5.91 0.52
N ARG A 46 -8.45 -6.24 -0.65
CA ARG A 46 -7.87 -7.56 -0.96
C ARG A 46 -6.87 -8.01 0.10
N TYR A 47 -5.92 -7.15 0.44
CA TYR A 47 -4.85 -7.50 1.37
C TYR A 47 -5.17 -7.19 2.82
N LYS A 48 -6.43 -6.83 3.13
CA LYS A 48 -6.85 -6.42 4.48
C LYS A 48 -5.84 -5.46 5.11
N ILE A 49 -5.32 -4.53 4.29
CA ILE A 49 -4.48 -3.44 4.78
C ILE A 49 -5.46 -2.43 5.38
N THR A 50 -6.19 -2.86 6.40
CA THR A 50 -6.90 -1.96 7.29
C THR A 50 -5.81 -1.05 7.82
N LEU A 51 -6.01 0.25 7.70
CA LEU A 51 -5.11 1.30 8.23
C LEU A 51 -4.52 0.92 9.61
N SER A 52 -5.34 0.25 10.43
CA SER A 52 -5.04 -0.40 11.70
C SER A 52 -3.77 -1.25 11.71
N HIS A 53 -3.52 -2.11 10.71
CA HIS A 53 -2.35 -2.99 10.71
C HIS A 53 -1.04 -2.21 10.52
N ARG A 54 -1.09 -1.13 9.75
CA ARG A 54 0.06 -0.22 9.56
C ARG A 54 0.29 0.66 10.79
N ILE A 55 -0.78 1.12 11.43
CA ILE A 55 -0.72 1.86 12.71
C ILE A 55 -0.14 0.97 13.81
N ASN A 56 -0.57 -0.29 13.89
CA ASN A 56 -0.04 -1.24 14.87
C ASN A 56 1.46 -1.48 14.68
N GLY A 57 1.91 -1.74 13.45
CA GLY A 57 3.34 -1.92 13.18
C GLY A 57 4.19 -0.67 13.41
N LEU A 58 3.62 0.53 13.27
CA LEU A 58 4.29 1.79 13.63
C LEU A 58 4.36 1.96 15.15
N ARG A 59 3.26 1.66 15.86
CA ARG A 59 3.19 1.72 17.32
C ARG A 59 4.19 0.77 17.97
N GLU A 60 4.27 -0.48 17.49
CA GLU A 60 5.25 -1.46 17.96
C GLU A 60 6.70 -0.97 17.81
N ARG A 61 7.01 -0.26 16.72
CA ARG A 61 8.34 0.32 16.50
C ARG A 61 8.63 1.48 17.46
N ILE A 62 7.64 2.34 17.69
CA ILE A 62 7.76 3.45 18.66
C ILE A 62 7.94 2.89 20.07
N ASP A 63 7.12 1.91 20.45
CA ASP A 63 7.17 1.28 21.77
C ASP A 63 8.53 0.61 22.01
N PHE A 64 9.10 -0.04 20.99
CA PHE A 64 10.45 -0.60 21.07
C PHE A 64 11.53 0.48 21.27
N LEU A 65 11.46 1.59 20.51
CA LEU A 65 12.40 2.71 20.66
C LEU A 65 12.31 3.35 22.05
N LEU A 66 11.09 3.56 22.56
CA LEU A 66 10.86 4.07 23.91
C LEU A 66 11.43 3.12 24.97
N LYS A 67 11.25 1.81 24.79
CA LYS A 67 11.81 0.79 25.68
C LYS A 67 13.34 0.81 25.69
N LEU A 68 13.99 0.99 24.53
CA LEU A 68 15.44 1.15 24.46
C LEU A 68 15.94 2.39 25.22
N LEU A 69 15.26 3.53 25.04
CA LEU A 69 15.59 4.77 25.75
C LEU A 69 15.43 4.63 27.27
N SER A 70 14.41 3.89 27.73
CA SER A 70 14.19 3.65 29.17
C SER A 70 15.22 2.71 29.81
N ILE A 71 15.89 1.87 29.03
CA ILE A 71 16.94 0.95 29.53
C ILE A 71 18.30 1.66 29.57
N ALA A 72 18.50 2.65 28.71
CA ALA A 72 19.75 3.40 28.59
C ALA A 72 19.91 4.53 29.62
N ASN A 73 18.94 4.73 30.52
CA ASN A 73 18.90 5.81 31.50
C ASN A 73 18.73 5.25 32.93
#